data_AF-A0A3D3V6M6-F1
#
_entry.id   AF-A0A3D3V6M6-F1
#
_cell.length_a   1.000
_cell.length_b   1.000
_cell.length_c   1.000
_cell.angle_alpha   90.00
_cell.angle_beta   90.00
_cell.angle_gamma   90.00
#
_symmetry.space_group_name_H-M   'P 1'
#
loop_
_entity.id
_entity.type
_entity.pdbx_description
1 polymer ?
#
loop_
_entity_poly.entity_id
_entity_poly.type
_entity_poly.pdbx_seq_one_letter_code
_entity_poly.pdbx_strand_id
1 'polypeptide(L)' 'TLNMPGMTMSFPVADQSLLTKLQTGDHVRVGARESEEGLVIEHIEKLGGQP' A
#
# COMPACT_ATOMS: atom_id res chain seq x y z
N THR A 1 -5.97 6.68 13.05
CA THR A 1 -6.26 6.66 11.60
C THR A 1 -6.05 8.06 11.07
N LEU A 2 -5.19 8.24 10.06
CA LEU A 2 -5.11 9.54 9.39
C LEU A 2 -6.47 9.82 8.75
N ASN A 3 -7.02 11.03 8.94
CA ASN A 3 -8.30 11.48 8.36
C ASN A 3 -8.21 11.69 6.83
N MET A 4 -7.83 10.65 6.09
CA MET A 4 -7.78 10.68 4.63
C MET A 4 -9.07 10.05 4.09
N PRO A 5 -10.01 10.84 3.52
CA PRO A 5 -11.17 10.26 2.84
C PRO A 5 -10.71 9.34 1.71
N GLY A 6 -11.53 8.35 1.35
CA GLY A 6 -11.21 7.44 0.26
C GLY A 6 -10.90 8.21 -1.03
N MET A 7 -9.62 8.21 -1.43
CA MET A 7 -9.10 8.93 -2.59
C MET A 7 -8.08 8.03 -3.29
N THR A 8 -7.97 8.15 -4.61
CA THR A 8 -6.89 7.50 -5.36
C THR A 8 -5.63 8.35 -5.22
N MET A 9 -4.55 7.77 -4.70
CA MET A 9 -3.26 8.42 -4.53
C MET A 9 -2.15 7.51 -5.06
N SER A 10 -1.04 8.12 -5.48
CA SER A 10 0.17 7.39 -5.87
C SER A 10 1.15 7.40 -4.69
N PHE A 11 1.62 6.23 -4.29
CA PHE A 11 2.64 6.08 -3.26
C PHE A 11 3.86 5.35 -3.84
N PRO A 12 5.08 5.87 -3.63
CA PRO A 12 6.29 5.11 -3.95
C PRO A 12 6.39 3.87 -3.06
N VAL A 13 6.95 2.79 -3.63
CA VAL A 13 7.31 1.57 -2.89
C VAL A 13 8.80 1.57 -2.59
N ALA A 14 9.18 1.08 -1.41
CA ALA A 14 10.58 0.94 -1.02
C ALA A 14 11.30 -0.13 -1.85
N ASP A 15 10.57 -1.15 -2.32
CA ASP A 15 11.09 -2.21 -3.19
C ASP A 15 10.03 -2.61 -4.24
N GLN A 16 10.45 -2.75 -5.50
CA GLN A 16 9.59 -3.23 -6.59
C GLN A 16 9.13 -4.68 -6.38
N SER A 17 9.88 -5.47 -5.62
CA SER A 17 9.53 -6.86 -5.32
C SER A 17 8.17 -6.98 -4.61
N LEU A 18 7.75 -5.94 -3.86
CA LEU A 18 6.46 -5.84 -3.18
C LEU A 18 5.27 -5.89 -4.14
N LEU A 19 5.47 -5.49 -5.41
CA LEU A 19 4.41 -5.43 -6.41
C LEU A 19 4.23 -6.75 -7.17
N THR A 20 5.22 -7.64 -7.15
CA THR A 20 5.29 -8.84 -8.00
C THR A 20 4.08 -9.78 -7.88
N LYS A 21 3.40 -9.79 -6.73
CA LYS A 21 2.27 -10.68 -6.44
C LYS A 21 0.92 -9.97 -6.37
N LEU A 22 0.89 -8.70 -6.79
CA LEU A 22 -0.30 -7.86 -6.75
C LEU A 22 -0.82 -7.64 -8.16
N GLN A 23 -2.14 -7.57 -8.27
CA GLN A 23 -2.83 -7.23 -9.51
C GLN A 23 -3.89 -6.17 -9.23
N THR A 24 -4.28 -5.43 -10.27
CA THR A 24 -5.38 -4.47 -10.18
C THR A 24 -6.65 -5.16 -9.66
N GLY A 25 -7.32 -4.52 -8.70
CA GLY A 25 -8.50 -5.07 -8.02
C GLY A 25 -8.19 -5.84 -6.74
N ASP A 26 -6.92 -6.12 -6.43
CA ASP A 26 -6.55 -6.71 -5.14
C ASP A 26 -6.82 -5.73 -4.00
N HIS A 27 -7.52 -6.21 -2.98
CA HIS A 27 -7.58 -5.53 -1.69
C HIS A 27 -6.31 -5.85 -0.92
N VAL A 28 -5.67 -4.83 -0.38
CA VAL A 28 -4.39 -4.97 0.32
C VAL A 28 -4.39 -4.15 1.61
N ARG A 29 -3.62 -4.62 2.60
CA ARG A 29 -3.16 -3.81 3.72
C ARG A 29 -1.74 -3.38 3.43
N VAL A 30 -1.46 -2.10 3.65
CA VAL A 30 -0.13 -1.54 3.43
C VAL A 30 0.46 -1.03 4.73
N GLY A 31 1.75 -1.29 4.93
CA GLY A 31 2.59 -0.63 5.92
C GLY A 31 3.32 0.52 5.24
N ALA A 32 3.19 1.72 5.80
CA ALA A 32 3.81 2.93 5.26
C ALA A 32 4.69 3.59 6.32
N ARG A 33 5.84 4.08 5.88
CA ARG A 33 6.77 4.88 6.66
C ARG A 33 6.75 6.32 6.17
N GLU A 34 6.80 7.27 7.10
CA GLU A 34 6.98 8.68 6.79
C GLU A 34 8.46 8.98 6.45
N SER A 35 8.66 9.77 5.40
CA SER A 35 9.94 10.26 4.91
C SER A 35 9.85 11.75 4.58
N GLU A 36 10.98 12.39 4.31
CA GLU A 36 11.03 13.81 3.93
C GLU A 36 10.21 14.12 2.67
N GLU A 37 10.03 13.14 1.79
CA GLU A 37 9.31 13.26 0.52
C GLU A 37 7.84 12.79 0.62
N GLY A 38 7.41 12.32 1.81
CA GLY A 38 6.06 11.81 2.06
C GLY A 38 6.04 10.35 2.53
N LEU A 39 4.93 9.65 2.28
CA LEU A 39 4.72 8.27 2.71
C LEU A 39 5.28 7.28 1.67
N VAL A 40 6.13 6.36 2.13
CA VAL A 40 6.69 5.27 1.31
C VAL A 40 6.14 3.93 1.81
N ILE A 41 5.70 3.08 0.89
CA ILE A 41 5.18 1.75 1.21
C ILE A 41 6.35 0.77 1.37
N GLU A 42 6.46 0.15 2.54
CA GLU A 42 7.51 -0.83 2.84
C GLU A 42 6.99 -2.26 2.96
N HIS A 43 5.68 -2.41 3.16
CA HIS A 43 5.04 -3.72 3.28
C HIS A 43 3.67 -3.73 2.61
N ILE A 44 3.37 -4.81 1.89
CA ILE A 44 2.06 -5.03 1.29
C ILE A 44 1.60 -6.46 1.57
N GLU A 45 0.43 -6.57 2.17
CA GLU A 45 -0.23 -7.83 2.47
C GLU A 45 -1.55 -7.89 1.69
N LYS A 46 -1.72 -8.93 0.86
CA LYS A 46 -2.97 -9.13 0.13
C LYS A 46 -4.07 -9.59 1.10
N LEU A 47 -5.15 -8.84 1.16
CA LEU A 47 -6.34 -9.17 1.93
C LEU A 47 -7.23 -10.05 1.05
N GLY A 48 -7.03 -11.36 1.13
CA GLY A 48 -7.93 -12.36 0.56
C GLY A 48 -9.15 -12.55 1.44
N GLY A 49 -10.32 -12.70 0.81
CA GLY A 49 -11.65 -12.75 1.43
C GLY A 49 -11.70 -13.59 2.70
N GLN A 50 -12.40 -13.03 3.69
CA GLN A 50 -12.82 -13.69 4.91
C GLN A 50 -13.30 -15.12 4.60
N PRO A 51 -12.92 -16.16 5.38
CA PRO A 51 -13.50 -17.48 5.22
C PRO A 51 -15.03 -17.45 5.33
#